data_AF-A0A382ZH14-F1
#
_entry.id   AF-A0A382ZH14-F1
#
_cell.length_a   1.000
_cell.length_b   1.000
_cell.length_c   1.000
_cell.angle_alpha   90.00
_cell.angle_beta   90.00
_cell.angle_gamma   90.00
#
_symmetry.space_group_name_H-M   'P 1'
#
loop_
_entity.id
_entity.type
_entity.pdbx_description
1 polymer ?
#
loop_
_entity_poly.entity_id
_entity_poly.type
_entity_poly.pdbx_seq_one_letter_code
_entity_poly.pdbx_strand_id
1 'polypeptide(L)'
;MKMGKLDAPDTHYLSGAEGWVELGDLQSALAELEFISESCREHYDVLQIRWHIHNRMEDWETCLGVSLKMIESNPELPQGWINHGNGLFYLRRFQAAYDALSPVAK
;
A
#
# COMPACT_ATOMS: atom_id res chain seq x y z
N MET A 1 -0.12 -15.86 0.24
CA MET A 1 -1.33 -16.45 -0.39
C MET A 1 -1.86 -15.44 -1.38
N LYS A 2 -1.34 -15.46 -2.62
CA LYS A 2 -2.08 -15.55 -3.89
C LYS A 2 -3.34 -14.67 -3.95
N MET A 3 -3.26 -13.62 -4.79
CA MET A 3 -4.34 -12.89 -5.46
C MET A 3 -5.61 -13.74 -5.66
N GLY A 4 -6.39 -13.86 -4.59
CA GLY A 4 -7.77 -14.28 -4.64
C GLY A 4 -8.62 -13.04 -4.82
N LYS A 5 -9.75 -13.16 -5.48
CA LYS A 5 -10.71 -12.06 -5.55
C LYS A 5 -11.08 -11.64 -4.13
N LEU A 6 -11.04 -10.34 -3.84
CA LEU A 6 -11.68 -9.81 -2.64
C LEU A 6 -13.19 -9.94 -2.83
N ASP A 7 -13.87 -10.57 -1.88
CA ASP A 7 -15.32 -10.77 -1.92
C ASP A 7 -16.01 -9.90 -0.86
N ALA A 8 -17.34 -9.78 -0.97
CA ALA A 8 -18.12 -9.09 0.06
C ALA A 8 -18.04 -9.86 1.40
N PRO A 9 -17.93 -9.17 2.56
CA PRO A 9 -18.08 -7.72 2.72
C PRO A 9 -16.80 -6.90 2.53
N ASP A 10 -15.62 -7.53 2.40
CA ASP A 10 -14.33 -6.82 2.37
C ASP A 10 -14.21 -5.82 1.21
N THR A 11 -14.86 -6.10 0.08
CA THR A 11 -14.95 -5.14 -1.04
C THR A 11 -15.70 -3.86 -0.69
N HIS A 12 -16.70 -3.91 0.20
CA HIS A 12 -17.43 -2.73 0.64
C HIS A 12 -16.57 -1.86 1.54
N TYR A 13 -15.83 -2.48 2.47
CA TYR A 13 -14.90 -1.76 3.34
C TYR A 13 -13.74 -1.14 2.55
N LEU A 14 -13.19 -1.86 1.56
CA LEU A 14 -12.16 -1.29 0.69
C LEU A 14 -12.69 -0.08 -0.09
N SER A 15 -13.88 -0.19 -0.69
CA SER A 15 -14.51 0.93 -1.40
C SER A 15 -14.85 2.11 -0.47
N GLY A 16 -15.26 1.85 0.77
CA GLY A 16 -15.47 2.89 1.77
C GLY A 16 -14.16 3.61 2.12
N ALA A 17 -13.07 2.87 2.29
CA ALA A 17 -11.76 3.43 2.59
C ALA A 17 -11.26 4.32 1.44
N GLU A 18 -11.46 3.89 0.19
CA GLU A 18 -11.17 4.70 -1.00
C GLU A 18 -11.96 6.02 -1.00
N GLY A 19 -13.27 5.97 -0.73
CA GLY A 19 -14.10 7.17 -0.63
C GLY A 19 -13.62 8.15 0.45
N TRP A 20 -13.22 7.64 1.62
CA TRP A 20 -12.66 8.48 2.67
C TRP A 20 -11.32 9.11 2.27
N VAL A 21 -10.46 8.38 1.54
CA VAL A 21 -9.23 8.93 0.98
C VAL A 21 -9.53 10.07 0.01
N GLU A 22 -10.49 9.91 -0.89
CA GLU A 22 -10.89 10.95 -1.84
C GLU A 22 -11.38 12.22 -1.15
N LEU A 23 -12.11 12.07 -0.04
CA LEU A 23 -12.57 13.18 0.81
C LEU A 23 -11.45 13.79 1.68
N GLY A 24 -10.28 13.15 1.76
CA GLY A 24 -9.16 13.59 2.57
C GLY A 24 -9.26 13.23 4.06
N ASP A 25 -10.25 12.43 4.45
CA ASP A 25 -10.37 11.92 5.82
C ASP A 25 -9.59 10.62 5.99
N LEU A 26 -8.28 10.78 6.23
CA LEU A 26 -7.34 9.67 6.32
C LEU A 26 -7.57 8.79 7.57
N GLN A 27 -8.12 9.36 8.65
CA GLN A 27 -8.40 8.60 9.87
C GLN A 27 -9.61 7.69 9.68
N SER A 28 -10.68 8.20 9.08
CA SER A 28 -11.84 7.38 8.72
C SER A 28 -11.46 6.31 7.69
N ALA A 29 -10.58 6.63 6.73
CA ALA A 29 -10.07 5.63 5.79
C ALA A 29 -9.33 4.47 6.49
N LEU A 30 -8.44 4.77 7.45
CA LEU A 30 -7.77 3.73 8.24
C LEU A 30 -8.75 2.91 9.07
N ALA A 31 -9.71 3.57 9.73
CA ALA A 31 -10.73 2.90 10.52
C ALA A 31 -11.57 1.93 9.65
N GLU A 32 -11.89 2.32 8.42
CA GLU A 32 -12.63 1.47 7.48
C GLU A 32 -11.82 0.22 7.11
N LEU A 33 -10.51 0.34 6.87
CA LEU A 33 -9.64 -0.80 6.59
C LEU A 33 -9.54 -1.82 7.74
N GLU A 34 -9.86 -1.43 8.98
CA GLU A 34 -9.84 -2.36 10.11
C GLU A 34 -11.02 -3.33 10.13
N PHE A 35 -12.10 -3.04 9.38
CA PHE A 35 -13.21 -3.97 9.18
C PHE A 35 -12.89 -5.09 8.17
N ILE A 36 -11.83 -4.94 7.37
CA ILE A 36 -11.40 -5.99 6.45
C ILE A 36 -10.92 -7.21 7.23
N SER A 37 -11.39 -8.38 6.80
CA SER A 37 -11.05 -9.67 7.39
C SER A 37 -9.53 -9.88 7.48
N GLU A 38 -9.06 -10.49 8.56
CA GLU A 38 -7.62 -10.66 8.82
C GLU A 38 -6.89 -11.34 7.65
N SER A 39 -7.52 -12.35 7.03
CA SER A 39 -7.01 -13.06 5.86
C SER A 39 -6.83 -12.18 4.62
N CYS A 40 -7.51 -11.04 4.55
CA CYS A 40 -7.51 -10.12 3.42
C CYS A 40 -6.76 -8.81 3.70
N ARG A 41 -6.26 -8.56 4.91
CA ARG A 41 -5.51 -7.32 5.24
C ARG A 41 -4.22 -7.15 4.46
N GLU A 42 -3.62 -8.26 4.04
CA GLU A 42 -2.42 -8.28 3.18
C GLU A 42 -2.77 -8.49 1.70
N HIS A 43 -4.05 -8.42 1.33
CA HIS A 43 -4.46 -8.40 -0.07
C HIS A 43 -3.87 -7.16 -0.76
N TYR A 44 -3.40 -7.32 -2.00
CA TYR A 44 -2.66 -6.29 -2.72
C TYR A 44 -3.43 -4.96 -2.79
N ASP A 45 -4.71 -4.99 -3.15
CA ASP A 45 -5.53 -3.77 -3.26
C ASP A 45 -5.70 -3.07 -1.89
N VAL A 46 -5.80 -3.85 -0.81
CA VAL A 46 -5.89 -3.32 0.56
C VAL A 46 -4.58 -2.66 0.98
N LEU A 47 -3.45 -3.31 0.67
CA LEU A 47 -2.11 -2.75 0.89
C LEU A 47 -1.91 -1.48 0.05
N GLN A 48 -2.43 -1.43 -1.17
CA GLN A 48 -2.36 -0.25 -2.02
C GLN A 48 -3.07 0.94 -1.39
N ILE A 49 -4.31 0.78 -0.92
CA ILE A 49 -5.02 1.87 -0.23
C ILE A 49 -4.34 2.25 1.08
N ARG A 50 -3.90 1.27 1.88
CA ARG A 50 -3.13 1.52 3.11
C ARG A 50 -1.88 2.35 2.82
N TRP A 51 -1.14 2.04 1.76
CA TRP A 51 0.04 2.81 1.35
C TRP A 51 -0.34 4.27 1.00
N HIS A 52 -1.41 4.49 0.23
CA HIS A 52 -1.86 5.83 -0.14
C HIS A 52 -2.23 6.67 1.09
N ILE A 53 -2.89 6.06 2.08
CA ILE A 53 -3.24 6.75 3.32
C ILE A 53 -1.97 7.21 4.06
N HIS A 54 -1.03 6.31 4.35
CA HIS A 54 0.20 6.67 5.05
C HIS A 54 1.07 7.65 4.25
N ASN A 55 1.08 7.54 2.91
CA ASN A 55 1.79 8.48 2.05
C ASN A 55 1.21 9.90 2.18
N ARG A 56 -0.13 10.05 2.26
CA ARG A 56 -0.76 11.38 2.48
C ARG A 56 -0.57 11.91 3.90
N MET A 57 -0.31 11.03 4.87
CA MET A 57 0.06 11.40 6.24
C MET A 57 1.56 11.71 6.40
N GLU A 58 2.36 11.54 5.34
CA GLU A 58 3.82 11.63 5.38
C GLU A 58 4.48 10.61 6.34
N ASP A 59 3.80 9.49 6.59
CA ASP A 59 4.31 8.39 7.41
C ASP A 59 5.13 7.41 6.55
N TRP A 60 6.33 7.87 6.19
CA TRP A 60 7.19 7.19 5.22
C TRP A 60 7.73 5.84 5.72
N GLU A 61 7.93 5.67 7.02
CA GLU A 61 8.40 4.39 7.59
C GLU A 61 7.31 3.32 7.45
N THR A 62 6.04 3.66 7.70
CA THR A 62 4.94 2.73 7.44
C THR A 62 4.80 2.44 5.94
N CYS A 63 4.97 3.46 5.08
CA CYS A 63 4.99 3.26 3.62
C CYS A 63 6.06 2.23 3.18
N LEU A 64 7.25 2.21 3.80
CA LEU A 64 8.26 1.19 3.52
C LEU A 64 7.78 -0.22 3.86
N GLY A 65 7.19 -0.39 5.05
CA GLY A 65 6.66 -1.68 5.49
C GLY A 65 5.54 -2.18 4.58
N VAL A 66 4.59 -1.31 4.23
CA VAL A 66 3.46 -1.67 3.35
C VAL A 66 3.92 -2.00 1.93
N SER A 67 4.80 -1.18 1.35
CA SER A 67 5.31 -1.42 -0.01
C SER A 67 6.15 -2.70 -0.11
N LEU A 68 6.89 -3.06 0.93
CA LEU A 68 7.60 -4.35 0.98
C LEU A 68 6.62 -5.52 0.91
N LYS A 69 5.52 -5.47 1.68
CA LYS A 69 4.45 -6.49 1.59
C LYS A 69 3.80 -6.54 0.21
N MET A 70 3.64 -5.39 -0.47
CA MET A 70 3.14 -5.35 -1.84
C MET A 70 4.07 -6.11 -2.81
N ILE A 71 5.39 -5.90 -2.69
CA ILE A 71 6.41 -6.60 -3.48
C ILE A 71 6.41 -8.10 -3.18
N GLU A 72 6.39 -8.49 -1.90
CA GLU A 72 6.32 -9.89 -1.47
C GLU A 72 5.05 -10.58 -1.98
N SER A 73 3.92 -9.87 -1.99
CA SER A 73 2.65 -10.37 -2.50
C SER A 73 2.67 -10.56 -4.02
N ASN A 74 3.24 -9.61 -4.77
CA ASN A 74 3.36 -9.71 -6.22
C ASN A 74 4.54 -8.88 -6.77
N PRO A 75 5.71 -9.50 -7.00
CA PRO A 75 6.90 -8.80 -7.47
C PRO A 75 6.84 -8.37 -8.94
N GLU A 76 5.89 -8.90 -9.73
CA GLU A 76 5.71 -8.54 -11.15
C GLU A 76 4.98 -7.20 -11.33
N LEU A 77 4.28 -6.72 -10.30
CA LEU A 77 3.59 -5.44 -10.34
C LEU A 77 4.57 -4.30 -10.03
N PRO A 78 4.77 -3.33 -10.93
CA PRO A 78 5.73 -2.26 -10.73
C PRO A 78 5.37 -1.32 -9.58
N GLN A 79 4.08 -1.22 -9.23
CA GLN A 79 3.61 -0.25 -8.24
C GLN A 79 4.18 -0.52 -6.85
N GLY A 80 4.37 -1.78 -6.44
CA GLY A 80 5.03 -2.11 -5.16
C GLY A 80 6.45 -1.56 -5.07
N TRP A 81 7.25 -1.77 -6.13
CA TRP A 81 8.62 -1.27 -6.23
C TRP A 81 8.69 0.26 -6.27
N ILE A 82 7.81 0.90 -7.06
CA ILE A 82 7.71 2.37 -7.12
C ILE A 82 7.38 2.95 -5.75
N ASN A 83 6.38 2.37 -5.07
CA ASN A 83 5.97 2.78 -3.73
C ASN A 83 7.10 2.63 -2.70
N HIS A 84 7.88 1.55 -2.80
CA HIS A 84 9.04 1.31 -1.93
C HIS A 84 10.15 2.32 -2.18
N GLY A 85 10.50 2.55 -3.45
CA GLY A 85 11.49 3.56 -3.85
C GLY A 85 11.08 4.96 -3.40
N ASN A 86 9.81 5.33 -3.53
CA ASN A 86 9.28 6.61 -3.05
C ASN A 86 9.43 6.76 -1.53
N GLY A 87 9.07 5.72 -0.75
CA GLY A 87 9.28 5.74 0.70
C GLY A 87 10.75 5.95 1.08
N LEU A 88 11.67 5.25 0.41
CA LEU A 88 13.12 5.42 0.63
C LEU A 88 13.57 6.83 0.25
N PHE A 89 13.05 7.38 -0.84
CA PHE A 89 13.37 8.73 -1.31
C PHE A 89 12.93 9.80 -0.30
N TYR A 90 11.68 9.75 0.19
CA TYR A 90 11.17 10.72 1.16
C TYR A 90 11.89 10.63 2.52
N LEU A 91 12.39 9.44 2.89
CA LEU A 91 13.28 9.23 4.04
C LEU A 91 14.74 9.65 3.78
N ARG A 92 15.03 10.24 2.61
CA ARG A 92 16.37 10.66 2.16
C ARG A 92 17.38 9.52 2.05
N ARG A 93 16.91 8.28 1.89
CA ARG A 93 17.73 7.08 1.65
C ARG A 93 17.96 6.90 0.15
N PHE A 94 18.53 7.91 -0.51
CA PHE A 94 18.57 8.01 -1.97
C PHE A 94 19.28 6.84 -2.66
N GLN A 95 20.41 6.39 -2.11
CA GLN A 95 21.13 5.24 -2.66
C GLN A 95 20.27 3.97 -2.62
N ALA A 96 19.62 3.70 -1.49
CA ALA A 96 18.73 2.56 -1.36
C ALA A 96 17.53 2.67 -2.31
N ALA A 97 16.97 3.87 -2.52
CA ALA A 97 15.90 4.09 -3.49
C ALA A 97 16.35 3.74 -4.93
N TYR A 98 17.56 4.17 -5.32
CA TYR A 98 18.15 3.82 -6.60
C TYR A 98 18.40 2.32 -6.73
N ASP A 99 19.00 1.70 -5.72
CA ASP A 99 19.30 0.26 -5.71
C ASP A 99 18.02 -0.59 -5.77
N ALA A 100 16.92 -0.12 -5.18
CA ALA A 100 15.63 -0.80 -5.23
C ALA A 100 14.96 -0.70 -6.62
N LEU A 101 15.09 0.44 -7.32
CA LEU A 101 14.40 0.69 -8.59
C LEU A 101 15.22 0.30 -9.82
N SER A 102 16.54 0.41 -9.78
CA SER A 102 17.41 0.16 -10.94
C SER A 102 17.30 -1.27 -11.52
N PRO A 103 17.20 -2.34 -10.72
CA PRO A 103 17.11 -3.70 -11.26
C PRO A 103 15.77 -4.01 -11.93
N VAL A 104 14.73 -3.25 -11.61
CA VAL A 104 13.34 -3.48 -12.08
C VAL A 104 12.89 -2.47 -13.13
N ALA A 105 13.72 -1.47 -13.45
CA ALA A 105 13.51 -0.58 -14.57
C ALA A 105 13.64 -1.35 -15.89
N LYS A 106 12.55 -1.38 -16.67
CA LYS A 106 12.53 -1.97 -18.02
C LYS A 106 12.74 -0.90 -19.08
#